data_AF-D4YTI8-F1
#
_entry.id   AF-D4YTI8-F1
#
_cell.length_a   1.000
_cell.length_b   1.000
_cell.length_c   1.000
_cell.angle_alpha   90.00
_cell.angle_beta   90.00
_cell.angle_gamma   90.00
#
_symmetry.space_group_name_H-M   'P 1'
#
loop_
_entity.id
_entity.type
_entity.pdbx_description
1 polymer ?
#
loop_
_entity_poly.entity_id
_entity_poly.type
_entity_poly.pdbx_seq_one_letter_code
_entity_poly.pdbx_strand_id
1 'polypeptide(L)'
;MKKTKVFSLITTILLAILTLTACSNKKSTTTQSSTPSAKTILAKTQTTKFSSLHATWLQTDKNNQTLQKAEASYQKKPLIIYADFTTNSNHYKMWINSKNNYVQMQGTSSKRWFKTKLGKASSYAQLTDDLAQSALMTFSSNSAKLFKVKKATNGYTLTYSGKNKTLWSEIIKNSMITSVIGIDTNKVKPGKVNVKIETDKNYSLTGLTIDAAYKENNSEKHLKIVIDKINQVSKMQIPSSVTKSAVDLGSLSN
;
A
#
# COMPACT_ATOMS: atom_id res chain seq x y z
N MET A 1 43.38 -54.58 -52.66
CA MET A 1 43.03 -54.06 -51.32
C MET A 1 42.17 -52.81 -51.46
N LYS A 2 41.11 -52.77 -50.64
CA LYS A 2 40.21 -51.64 -50.31
C LYS A 2 40.99 -50.30 -50.22
N LYS A 3 40.49 -49.11 -50.56
CA LYS A 3 39.09 -48.66 -50.74
C LYS A 3 39.08 -47.17 -51.15
N THR A 4 38.23 -46.86 -52.13
CA THR A 4 37.20 -45.78 -52.14
C THR A 4 37.61 -44.31 -52.17
N LYS A 5 37.23 -43.56 -53.23
CA LYS A 5 35.93 -42.87 -53.49
C LYS A 5 36.09 -41.37 -53.14
N VAL A 6 35.46 -40.38 -53.77
CA VAL A 6 34.38 -40.27 -54.77
C VAL A 6 34.49 -38.80 -55.23
N PHE A 7 34.54 -38.55 -56.55
CA PHE A 7 33.40 -38.10 -57.35
C PHE A 7 32.82 -36.77 -56.85
N SER A 8 32.47 -35.78 -57.65
CA SER A 8 32.38 -35.60 -59.11
C SER A 8 31.63 -34.27 -59.19
N LEU A 9 32.22 -33.27 -59.83
CA LEU A 9 31.87 -32.92 -61.22
C LEU A 9 30.44 -32.37 -61.29
N ILE A 10 30.29 -31.06 -61.49
CA ILE A 10 30.00 -30.47 -62.82
C ILE A 10 28.50 -30.68 -63.13
N THR A 11 27.65 -29.68 -63.36
CA THR A 11 27.66 -28.73 -64.48
C THR A 11 26.37 -27.88 -64.38
N THR A 12 26.43 -26.58 -64.72
CA THR A 12 25.53 -25.82 -65.65
C THR A 12 24.00 -26.06 -65.62
N ILE A 13 23.05 -25.12 -65.81
CA ILE A 13 22.97 -23.83 -66.54
C ILE A 13 21.48 -23.37 -66.46
N LEU A 14 21.22 -22.08 -66.76
CA LEU A 14 19.98 -21.50 -67.36
C LEU A 14 18.85 -20.96 -66.45
N LEU A 15 18.55 -19.66 -66.69
CA LEU A 15 17.24 -19.01 -67.01
C LEU A 15 15.98 -19.44 -66.24
N ALA A 16 15.01 -18.61 -65.91
CA ALA A 16 14.70 -17.20 -66.21
C ALA A 16 13.51 -16.79 -65.32
N ILE A 17 13.50 -15.53 -64.90
CA ILE A 17 12.40 -14.54 -65.06
C ILE A 17 10.96 -14.92 -64.60
N LEU A 18 10.36 -13.99 -63.85
CA LEU A 18 8.93 -13.74 -63.57
C LEU A 18 8.23 -14.61 -62.51
N THR A 19 8.09 -14.05 -61.30
CA THR A 19 6.76 -13.83 -60.72
C THR A 19 6.73 -12.50 -59.95
N LEU A 20 6.01 -11.52 -60.51
CA LEU A 20 5.33 -10.49 -59.74
C LEU A 20 4.24 -11.19 -58.92
N THR A 21 4.30 -11.13 -57.59
CA THR A 21 3.10 -11.25 -56.76
C THR A 21 3.23 -10.49 -55.44
N ALA A 22 2.31 -9.55 -55.31
CA ALA A 22 1.67 -9.10 -54.08
C ALA A 22 2.50 -8.31 -53.06
N CYS A 23 2.17 -7.01 -53.02
CA CYS A 23 2.02 -6.24 -51.79
C CYS A 23 1.50 -7.13 -50.65
N SER A 24 2.37 -7.52 -49.72
CA SER A 24 1.93 -7.81 -48.37
C SER A 24 2.53 -6.73 -47.49
N ASN A 25 1.66 -5.78 -47.12
CA ASN A 25 1.89 -4.87 -46.02
C ASN A 25 2.35 -5.69 -44.81
N LYS A 26 3.65 -5.80 -44.59
CA LYS A 26 4.18 -6.17 -43.29
C LYS A 26 3.84 -4.99 -42.38
N LYS A 27 2.62 -5.02 -41.84
CA LYS A 27 2.33 -4.39 -40.56
C LYS A 27 3.39 -4.96 -39.64
N SER A 28 4.41 -4.14 -39.37
CA SER A 28 5.21 -4.26 -38.18
C SER A 28 4.20 -4.29 -37.05
N THR A 29 3.86 -5.48 -36.57
CA THR A 29 3.23 -5.67 -35.28
C THR A 29 4.30 -5.25 -34.28
N THR A 30 4.46 -3.93 -34.11
CA THR A 30 4.79 -3.39 -32.80
C THR A 30 3.85 -4.10 -31.85
N THR A 31 4.39 -5.03 -31.07
CA THR A 31 3.74 -5.60 -29.90
C THR A 31 3.48 -4.41 -29.00
N GLN A 32 2.32 -3.79 -29.19
CA GLN A 32 1.81 -2.75 -28.32
C GLN A 32 1.72 -3.41 -26.96
N SER A 33 2.73 -3.14 -26.11
CA SER A 33 2.83 -3.63 -24.75
C SER A 33 1.49 -3.35 -24.10
N SER A 34 0.65 -4.38 -24.02
CA SER A 34 -0.71 -4.22 -23.56
C SER A 34 -0.62 -3.86 -22.09
N THR A 35 -1.26 -2.75 -21.72
CA THR A 35 -1.32 -2.34 -20.32
C THR A 35 -1.92 -3.50 -19.52
N PRO A 36 -1.22 -4.02 -18.49
CA PRO A 36 -1.71 -5.12 -17.69
C PRO A 36 -3.09 -4.82 -17.09
N SER A 37 -3.90 -5.86 -16.90
CA SER A 37 -5.23 -5.69 -16.29
C SER A 37 -5.13 -5.20 -14.84
N ALA A 38 -6.16 -4.51 -14.35
CA ALA A 38 -6.26 -4.10 -12.95
C ALA A 38 -6.13 -5.30 -11.99
N LYS A 39 -6.75 -6.43 -12.34
CA LYS A 39 -6.66 -7.68 -11.58
C LYS A 39 -5.21 -8.16 -11.45
N THR A 40 -4.46 -8.15 -12.55
CA THR A 40 -3.05 -8.56 -12.56
C THR A 40 -2.21 -7.65 -11.68
N ILE A 41 -2.39 -6.33 -11.80
CA ILE A 41 -1.61 -5.37 -11.03
C ILE A 41 -1.92 -5.52 -9.54
N LEU A 42 -3.21 -5.52 -9.15
CA LEU A 42 -3.63 -5.67 -7.75
C LEU A 42 -3.09 -6.94 -7.09
N ALA A 43 -3.16 -8.08 -7.79
CA ALA A 43 -2.64 -9.35 -7.28
C ALA A 43 -1.12 -9.29 -7.03
N LYS A 44 -0.36 -8.67 -7.94
CA LYS A 44 1.09 -8.53 -7.77
C LYS A 44 1.46 -7.52 -6.68
N THR A 45 0.70 -6.45 -6.55
CA THR A 45 0.92 -5.42 -5.52
C THR A 45 0.78 -5.97 -4.10
N GLN A 46 -0.05 -6.99 -3.88
CA GLN A 46 -0.16 -7.68 -2.58
C GLN A 46 1.13 -8.40 -2.14
N THR A 47 2.06 -8.64 -3.06
CA THR A 47 3.36 -9.29 -2.76
C THR A 47 4.45 -8.29 -2.36
N THR A 48 4.11 -7.00 -2.26
CA THR A 48 5.06 -5.95 -1.89
C THR A 48 5.66 -6.23 -0.51
N LYS A 49 6.98 -6.29 -0.44
CA LYS A 49 7.71 -6.39 0.83
C LYS A 49 8.01 -5.00 1.36
N PHE A 50 7.53 -4.69 2.55
CA PHE A 50 7.77 -3.40 3.21
C PHE A 50 9.06 -3.43 4.04
N SER A 51 9.99 -2.54 3.74
CA SER A 51 11.09 -2.14 4.61
C SER A 51 10.73 -0.91 5.43
N SER A 52 9.91 -0.02 4.87
CA SER A 52 9.34 1.15 5.54
C SER A 52 8.05 1.63 4.87
N LEU A 53 7.24 2.38 5.61
CA LEU A 53 6.07 3.09 5.08
C LEU A 53 5.73 4.30 5.95
N HIS A 54 5.00 5.24 5.37
CA HIS A 54 4.32 6.32 6.07
C HIS A 54 2.84 6.28 5.70
N ALA A 55 1.97 6.55 6.67
CA ALA A 55 0.53 6.59 6.48
C ALA A 55 -0.09 7.76 7.24
N THR A 56 -1.07 8.41 6.61
CA THR A 56 -1.91 9.41 7.25
C THR A 56 -3.38 9.06 7.11
N TRP A 57 -4.12 9.48 8.12
CA TRP A 57 -5.56 9.31 8.24
C TRP A 57 -6.19 10.65 8.64
N LEU A 58 -7.29 11.01 8.00
CA LEU A 58 -8.10 12.16 8.38
C LEU A 58 -9.58 11.83 8.23
N GLN A 59 -10.33 12.03 9.30
CA GLN A 59 -11.78 11.95 9.31
C GLN A 59 -12.35 13.32 9.67
N THR A 60 -13.33 13.76 8.88
CA THR A 60 -14.02 15.04 9.07
C THR A 60 -15.53 14.86 9.05
N ASP A 61 -16.26 15.81 9.63
CA ASP A 61 -17.70 15.92 9.48
C ASP A 61 -18.08 16.57 8.14
N LYS A 62 -19.39 16.75 7.90
CA LYS A 62 -19.91 17.45 6.71
C LYS A 62 -19.43 18.90 6.54
N ASN A 63 -18.95 19.53 7.61
CA ASN A 63 -18.47 20.91 7.63
C ASN A 63 -16.93 20.99 7.52
N ASN A 64 -16.26 19.87 7.22
CA ASN A 64 -14.80 19.73 7.21
C ASN A 64 -14.12 19.93 8.59
N GLN A 65 -14.87 19.85 9.69
CA GLN A 65 -14.28 19.84 11.02
C GLN A 65 -13.62 18.49 11.27
N THR A 66 -12.37 18.50 11.75
CA THR A 66 -11.64 17.27 12.06
C THR A 66 -12.30 16.56 13.23
N LEU A 67 -12.71 15.31 13.02
CA LEU A 67 -13.21 14.42 14.07
C LEU A 67 -12.08 13.57 14.64
N GLN A 68 -11.22 13.07 13.74
CA GLN A 68 -10.08 12.23 14.08
C GLN A 68 -8.98 12.40 13.02
N LYS A 69 -7.72 12.29 13.41
CA LYS A 69 -6.57 12.22 12.50
C LYS A 69 -5.50 11.31 13.07
N ALA A 70 -4.75 10.66 12.18
CA ALA A 70 -3.60 9.87 12.56
C ALA A 70 -2.45 10.06 11.59
N GLU A 71 -1.23 9.95 12.10
CA GLU A 71 -0.01 9.77 11.33
C GLU A 71 0.71 8.55 11.88
N ALA A 72 1.19 7.68 11.00
CA ALA A 72 1.96 6.51 11.36
C ALA A 72 3.17 6.37 10.45
N SER A 73 4.27 5.90 11.01
CA SER A 73 5.46 5.50 10.25
C SER A 73 5.98 4.19 10.77
N TYR A 74 6.47 3.35 9.87
CA TYR A 74 7.01 2.04 10.19
C TYR A 74 8.33 1.83 9.47
N GLN A 75 9.26 1.17 10.15
CA GLN A 75 10.50 0.65 9.59
C GLN A 75 10.75 -0.75 10.15
N LYS A 76 11.05 -1.71 9.28
CA LYS A 76 11.23 -3.12 9.64
C LYS A 76 12.54 -3.39 10.40
N LYS A 77 13.64 -2.78 9.97
CA LYS A 77 15.00 -3.09 10.46
C LYS A 77 15.85 -1.83 10.69
N PRO A 78 16.23 -1.51 11.95
CA PRO A 78 15.62 -2.03 13.18
C PRO A 78 14.12 -1.70 13.22
N LEU A 79 13.33 -2.52 13.92
CA LEU A 79 11.90 -2.29 14.10
C LEU A 79 11.70 -0.95 14.83
N ILE A 80 11.11 0.02 14.14
CA ILE A 80 10.73 1.32 14.69
C ILE A 80 9.35 1.67 14.17
N ILE A 81 8.47 2.09 15.08
CA ILE A 81 7.11 2.53 14.75
C ILE A 81 6.87 3.85 15.44
N TYR A 82 6.24 4.75 14.70
CA TYR A 82 5.68 5.99 15.21
C TYR A 82 4.17 5.97 14.95
N ALA A 83 3.40 6.44 15.92
CA ALA A 83 2.00 6.77 15.74
C ALA A 83 1.66 8.06 16.49
N ASP A 84 0.90 8.93 15.86
CA ASP A 84 0.31 10.14 16.44
C ASP A 84 -1.15 10.15 16.06
N PHE A 85 -2.01 10.04 17.06
CA PHE A 85 -3.45 9.91 16.87
C PHE A 85 -4.18 10.92 17.72
N THR A 86 -5.08 11.67 17.09
CA THR A 86 -5.89 12.69 17.74
C THR A 86 -7.36 12.44 17.41
N THR A 87 -8.22 12.50 18.43
CA THR A 87 -9.67 12.63 18.33
C THR A 87 -10.11 13.89 19.05
N ASN A 88 -11.42 14.18 19.04
CA ASN A 88 -11.98 15.28 19.82
C ASN A 88 -11.78 15.14 21.34
N SER A 89 -11.59 13.92 21.86
CA SER A 89 -11.51 13.65 23.31
C SER A 89 -10.13 13.20 23.78
N ASN A 90 -9.29 12.71 22.88
CA ASN A 90 -8.03 12.09 23.24
C ASN A 90 -6.96 12.40 22.20
N HIS A 91 -5.71 12.50 22.66
CA HIS A 91 -4.58 12.52 21.77
C HIS A 91 -3.47 11.67 22.38
N TYR A 92 -2.95 10.73 21.61
CA TYR A 92 -1.80 9.95 22.02
C TYR A 92 -0.73 9.94 20.94
N LYS A 93 0.52 9.93 21.41
CA LYS A 93 1.68 9.67 20.58
C LYS A 93 2.38 8.43 21.11
N MET A 94 2.94 7.65 20.19
CA MET A 94 3.61 6.41 20.51
C MET A 94 4.87 6.25 19.67
N TRP A 95 5.93 5.79 20.33
CA TRP A 95 7.13 5.27 19.68
C TRP A 95 7.38 3.86 20.15
N ILE A 96 7.61 2.94 19.23
CA ILE A 96 8.04 1.58 19.55
C ILE A 96 9.41 1.34 18.93
N ASN A 97 10.31 0.73 19.70
CA ASN A 97 11.43 -0.01 19.15
C ASN A 97 11.34 -1.48 19.56
N SER A 98 12.21 -2.33 19.02
CA SER A 98 12.23 -3.78 19.29
C SER A 98 12.26 -4.21 20.76
N LYS A 99 12.50 -3.29 21.71
CA LYS A 99 12.60 -3.58 23.14
C LYS A 99 11.65 -2.77 24.02
N ASN A 100 11.24 -1.59 23.59
CA ASN A 100 10.51 -0.64 24.42
C ASN A 100 9.37 0.01 23.63
N ASN A 101 8.31 0.32 24.36
CA ASN A 101 7.24 1.20 23.93
C ASN A 101 7.31 2.50 24.74
N TYR A 102 7.08 3.62 24.07
CA TYR A 102 7.02 4.96 24.65
C TYR A 102 5.67 5.56 24.27
N VAL A 103 4.87 5.93 25.27
CA VAL A 103 3.53 6.51 25.03
C VAL A 103 3.42 7.85 25.73
N GLN A 104 2.80 8.81 25.07
CA GLN A 104 2.38 10.08 25.65
C GLN A 104 0.88 10.23 25.39
N MET A 105 0.08 10.43 26.44
CA MET A 105 -1.36 10.67 26.34
C MET A 105 -1.68 12.08 26.83
N GLN A 106 -2.29 12.90 25.98
CA GLN A 106 -2.88 14.18 26.37
C GLN A 106 -4.22 13.90 27.05
N GLY A 107 -4.40 14.44 28.26
CA GLY A 107 -5.52 14.12 29.16
C GLY A 107 -5.04 13.58 30.52
N THR A 108 -3.79 13.15 30.62
CA THR A 108 -3.11 13.00 31.91
C THR A 108 -2.57 14.37 32.35
N SER A 109 -2.46 14.63 33.66
CA SER A 109 -1.96 15.91 34.21
C SER A 109 -0.52 16.24 33.80
N SER A 110 0.15 15.36 33.06
CA SER A 110 1.53 15.53 32.62
C SER A 110 1.65 15.25 31.12
N LYS A 111 2.32 16.14 30.38
CA LYS A 111 2.76 15.87 28.99
C LYS A 111 3.96 14.90 28.94
N ARG A 112 4.09 14.00 29.93
CA ARG A 112 5.25 13.12 30.06
C ARG A 112 5.13 11.93 29.11
N TRP A 113 6.28 11.44 28.70
CA TRP A 113 6.39 10.14 28.05
C TRP A 113 6.46 9.07 29.12
N PHE A 114 5.86 7.92 28.85
CA PHE A 114 5.92 6.74 29.69
C PHE A 114 6.55 5.62 28.90
N LYS A 115 7.55 4.98 29.48
CA LYS A 115 8.29 3.88 28.87
C LYS A 115 7.89 2.57 29.51
N THR A 116 7.61 1.56 28.68
CA THR A 116 7.43 0.17 29.10
C THR A 116 8.35 -0.75 28.31
N LYS A 117 8.83 -1.81 28.95
CA LYS A 117 9.54 -2.88 28.25
C LYS A 117 8.53 -3.74 27.51
N LEU A 118 8.82 -4.05 26.26
CA LEU A 118 8.07 -5.06 25.52
C LEU A 118 8.60 -6.44 25.92
N GLY A 119 7.70 -7.33 26.37
CA GLY A 119 7.99 -8.76 26.51
C GLY A 119 8.45 -9.37 25.18
N LYS A 120 9.13 -10.52 25.21
CA LYS A 120 9.82 -11.17 24.08
C LYS A 120 9.31 -10.73 22.70
N ALA A 121 10.19 -10.08 21.95
CA ALA A 121 9.99 -9.30 20.72
C ALA A 121 9.34 -10.02 19.51
N SER A 122 8.76 -11.21 19.68
CA SER A 122 8.10 -11.96 18.61
C SER A 122 6.68 -11.48 18.33
N SER A 123 5.89 -11.12 19.34
CA SER A 123 4.48 -10.72 19.10
C SER A 123 4.37 -9.37 18.40
N TYR A 124 5.12 -8.35 18.83
CA TYR A 124 5.01 -7.02 18.22
C TYR A 124 5.60 -6.95 16.81
N ALA A 125 6.73 -7.58 16.54
CA ALA A 125 7.30 -7.60 15.19
C ALA A 125 6.37 -8.32 14.20
N GLN A 126 5.77 -9.44 14.61
CA GLN A 126 4.78 -10.16 13.81
C GLN A 126 3.49 -9.35 13.64
N LEU A 127 2.92 -8.84 14.74
CA LEU A 127 1.70 -8.01 14.69
C LEU A 127 1.89 -6.78 13.80
N THR A 128 3.09 -6.17 13.81
CA THR A 128 3.36 -4.94 13.06
C THR A 128 3.71 -5.21 11.60
N ASP A 129 4.37 -6.33 11.31
CA ASP A 129 4.47 -6.87 9.96
C ASP A 129 3.07 -7.20 9.41
N ASP A 130 2.20 -7.82 10.20
CA ASP A 130 0.82 -8.12 9.84
C ASP A 130 -0.02 -6.85 9.68
N LEU A 131 0.17 -5.83 10.52
CA LEU A 131 -0.50 -4.53 10.40
C LEU A 131 -0.04 -3.80 9.12
N ALA A 132 1.28 -3.75 8.86
CA ALA A 132 1.82 -3.17 7.63
C ALA A 132 1.35 -3.92 6.38
N GLN A 133 1.30 -5.25 6.45
CA GLN A 133 0.77 -6.09 5.38
C GLN A 133 -0.76 -5.92 5.26
N SER A 134 -1.50 -5.76 6.35
CA SER A 134 -2.95 -5.51 6.34
C SER A 134 -3.29 -4.12 5.82
N ALA A 135 -2.35 -3.17 5.86
CA ALA A 135 -2.46 -1.90 5.16
C ALA A 135 -2.50 -2.08 3.63
N LEU A 136 -2.05 -3.23 3.11
CA LEU A 136 -2.41 -3.66 1.76
C LEU A 136 -3.88 -4.03 1.76
N MET A 137 -4.70 -3.13 1.21
CA MET A 137 -6.08 -3.48 0.90
C MET A 137 -6.11 -4.65 -0.10
N THR A 138 -6.64 -5.77 0.35
CA THR A 138 -6.97 -6.89 -0.52
C THR A 138 -8.29 -6.60 -1.22
N PHE A 139 -8.20 -6.02 -2.41
CA PHE A 139 -9.37 -5.87 -3.28
C PHE A 139 -9.70 -7.20 -3.94
N SER A 140 -10.98 -7.59 -3.88
CA SER A 140 -11.41 -8.82 -4.54
C SER A 140 -11.31 -8.71 -6.06
N SER A 141 -11.36 -9.85 -6.76
CA SER A 141 -11.48 -9.85 -8.23
C SER A 141 -12.72 -9.08 -8.73
N ASN A 142 -13.80 -9.02 -7.92
CA ASN A 142 -15.01 -8.29 -8.27
C ASN A 142 -14.84 -6.77 -8.16
N SER A 143 -14.01 -6.30 -7.23
CA SER A 143 -13.63 -4.89 -7.13
C SER A 143 -12.57 -4.51 -8.15
N ALA A 144 -11.66 -5.43 -8.50
CA ALA A 144 -10.57 -5.19 -9.45
C ALA A 144 -11.06 -4.67 -10.81
N LYS A 145 -12.18 -5.20 -11.33
CA LYS A 145 -12.76 -4.75 -12.61
C LYS A 145 -13.30 -3.31 -12.59
N LEU A 146 -13.47 -2.71 -11.41
CA LEU A 146 -13.94 -1.33 -11.27
C LEU A 146 -12.83 -0.31 -11.50
N PHE A 147 -11.56 -0.73 -11.42
CA PHE A 147 -10.41 0.16 -11.55
C PHE A 147 -10.05 0.40 -13.01
N LYS A 148 -9.84 1.67 -13.35
CA LYS A 148 -9.21 2.07 -14.61
C LYS A 148 -7.69 2.02 -14.43
N VAL A 149 -6.99 1.45 -15.42
CA VAL A 149 -5.53 1.36 -15.40
C VAL A 149 -4.92 2.39 -16.35
N LYS A 150 -3.91 3.12 -15.87
CA LYS A 150 -3.06 3.99 -16.69
C LYS A 150 -1.60 3.58 -16.52
N LYS A 151 -0.86 3.48 -17.62
CA LYS A 151 0.59 3.33 -17.61
C LYS A 151 1.22 4.68 -17.26
N ALA A 152 2.14 4.69 -16.30
CA ALA A 152 2.96 5.83 -15.94
C ALA A 152 4.43 5.55 -16.31
N THR A 153 5.28 6.58 -16.35
CA THR A 153 6.71 6.43 -16.66
C THR A 153 7.40 5.41 -15.76
N ASN A 154 7.01 5.38 -14.48
CA ASN A 154 7.64 4.57 -13.45
C ASN A 154 6.82 3.35 -13.01
N GLY A 155 5.72 3.02 -13.68
CA GLY A 155 4.89 1.87 -13.32
C GLY A 155 3.43 2.04 -13.75
N TYR A 156 2.50 1.78 -12.84
CA TYR A 156 1.07 1.79 -13.15
C TYR A 156 0.27 2.57 -12.10
N THR A 157 -0.83 3.17 -12.56
CA THR A 157 -1.81 3.82 -11.69
C THR A 157 -3.17 3.16 -11.90
N LEU A 158 -3.79 2.73 -10.81
CA LEU A 158 -5.16 2.25 -10.80
C LEU A 158 -6.03 3.28 -10.11
N THR A 159 -7.13 3.66 -10.75
CA THR A 159 -8.06 4.65 -10.21
C THR A 159 -9.49 4.13 -10.21
N TYR A 160 -10.20 4.42 -9.14
CA TYR A 160 -11.64 4.24 -9.01
C TYR A 160 -12.28 5.54 -8.54
N SER A 161 -13.48 5.86 -9.03
CA SER A 161 -14.35 6.92 -8.52
C SER A 161 -15.80 6.51 -8.69
N GLY A 162 -16.56 6.37 -7.60
CA GLY A 162 -17.96 5.97 -7.65
C GLY A 162 -18.56 5.66 -6.28
N LYS A 163 -19.70 4.97 -6.24
CA LYS A 163 -20.45 4.62 -5.00
C LYS A 163 -20.66 3.10 -4.82
N ASN A 164 -19.71 2.28 -5.30
CA ASN A 164 -19.86 0.83 -5.31
C ASN A 164 -19.82 0.26 -3.88
N LYS A 165 -20.89 -0.43 -3.48
CA LYS A 165 -21.06 -1.00 -2.14
C LYS A 165 -20.06 -2.11 -1.82
N THR A 166 -19.67 -2.92 -2.80
CA THR A 166 -18.69 -4.00 -2.61
C THR A 166 -17.32 -3.43 -2.31
N LEU A 167 -16.86 -2.47 -3.11
CA LEU A 167 -15.58 -1.79 -2.89
C LEU A 167 -15.57 -1.08 -1.52
N TRP A 168 -16.65 -0.37 -1.20
CA TRP A 168 -16.80 0.25 0.12
C TRP A 168 -16.68 -0.77 1.24
N SER A 169 -17.40 -1.89 1.15
CA SER A 169 -17.33 -2.93 2.17
C SER A 169 -15.93 -3.51 2.32
N GLU A 170 -15.15 -3.64 1.24
CA GLU A 170 -13.77 -4.11 1.31
C GLU A 170 -12.86 -3.08 2.02
N ILE A 171 -13.07 -1.78 1.76
CA ILE A 171 -12.35 -0.69 2.44
C ILE A 171 -12.67 -0.71 3.94
N ILE A 172 -13.95 -0.67 4.33
CA ILE A 172 -14.32 -0.58 5.75
C ILE A 172 -14.19 -1.90 6.50
N LYS A 173 -13.97 -3.05 5.85
CA LYS A 173 -13.64 -4.31 6.55
C LYS A 173 -12.14 -4.49 6.77
N ASN A 174 -11.32 -3.64 6.17
CA ASN A 174 -9.89 -3.65 6.42
C ASN A 174 -9.64 -3.34 7.91
N SER A 175 -8.94 -4.24 8.60
CA SER A 175 -8.73 -4.18 10.05
C SER A 175 -7.99 -2.92 10.50
N MET A 176 -7.09 -2.37 9.67
CA MET A 176 -6.43 -1.08 9.98
C MET A 176 -7.44 0.06 10.02
N ILE A 177 -8.38 0.04 9.09
CA ILE A 177 -9.41 1.06 8.96
C ILE A 177 -10.39 0.88 10.13
N THR A 178 -10.98 -0.28 10.34
CA THR A 178 -11.95 -0.47 11.45
C THR A 178 -11.38 -0.17 12.83
N SER A 179 -10.17 -0.65 13.13
CA SER A 179 -9.57 -0.50 14.47
C SER A 179 -9.19 0.93 14.81
N VAL A 180 -8.69 1.71 13.84
CA VAL A 180 -8.23 3.08 14.09
C VAL A 180 -9.38 4.07 14.20
N ILE A 181 -10.49 3.83 13.50
CA ILE A 181 -11.60 4.80 13.38
C ILE A 181 -12.75 4.47 14.32
N GLY A 182 -12.85 3.21 14.74
CA GLY A 182 -14.00 2.70 15.47
C GLY A 182 -15.29 2.73 14.64
N ILE A 183 -15.21 2.47 13.33
CA ILE A 183 -16.39 2.39 12.47
C ILE A 183 -17.18 1.13 12.79
N ASP A 184 -18.47 1.28 13.11
CA ASP A 184 -19.42 0.17 13.11
C ASP A 184 -19.79 -0.17 11.66
N THR A 185 -19.17 -1.21 11.12
CA THR A 185 -19.34 -1.60 9.71
C THR A 185 -20.78 -1.91 9.31
N ASN A 186 -21.68 -2.16 10.27
CA ASN A 186 -23.09 -2.46 10.02
C ASN A 186 -23.96 -1.20 9.91
N LYS A 187 -23.49 -0.05 10.42
CA LYS A 187 -24.27 1.21 10.46
C LYS A 187 -23.84 2.23 9.41
N VAL A 188 -22.90 1.88 8.55
CA VAL A 188 -22.31 2.82 7.59
C VAL A 188 -22.80 2.61 6.17
N LYS A 189 -23.32 3.69 5.57
CA LYS A 189 -23.77 3.74 4.18
C LYS A 189 -22.73 4.46 3.30
N PRO A 190 -22.29 3.89 2.17
CA PRO A 190 -21.31 4.52 1.30
C PRO A 190 -21.85 5.80 0.65
N GLY A 191 -21.02 6.83 0.63
CA GLY A 191 -21.13 7.98 -0.27
C GLY A 191 -20.25 7.77 -1.51
N LYS A 192 -19.64 8.85 -2.01
CA LYS A 192 -18.65 8.80 -3.09
C LYS A 192 -17.31 8.30 -2.53
N VAL A 193 -16.68 7.37 -3.23
CA VAL A 193 -15.38 6.79 -2.92
C VAL A 193 -14.47 6.99 -4.13
N ASN A 194 -13.29 7.54 -3.88
CA ASN A 194 -12.18 7.63 -4.80
C ASN A 194 -11.03 6.77 -4.25
N VAL A 195 -10.43 5.95 -5.11
CA VAL A 195 -9.24 5.16 -4.76
C VAL A 195 -8.19 5.38 -5.83
N LYS A 196 -6.95 5.62 -5.40
CA LYS A 196 -5.77 5.68 -6.26
C LYS A 196 -4.72 4.72 -5.71
N ILE A 197 -4.22 3.82 -6.57
CA ILE A 197 -3.15 2.88 -6.24
C ILE A 197 -2.02 3.11 -7.23
N GLU A 198 -0.82 3.26 -6.73
CA GLU A 198 0.38 3.53 -7.51
C GLU A 198 1.38 2.40 -7.30
N THR A 199 1.99 1.96 -8.39
CA THR A 199 2.98 0.89 -8.38
C THR A 199 4.22 1.27 -9.17
N ASP A 200 5.32 0.58 -8.91
CA ASP A 200 6.50 0.60 -9.77
C ASP A 200 6.32 -0.30 -11.01
N LYS A 201 7.35 -0.37 -11.88
CA LYS A 201 7.36 -1.25 -13.06
C LYS A 201 7.28 -2.75 -12.72
N ASN A 202 7.69 -3.11 -11.50
CA ASN A 202 7.66 -4.46 -10.94
C ASN A 202 6.35 -4.74 -10.17
N TYR A 203 5.38 -3.84 -10.25
CA TYR A 203 4.08 -3.91 -9.58
C TYR A 203 4.11 -3.74 -8.05
N SER A 204 5.26 -3.41 -7.47
CA SER A 204 5.37 -3.12 -6.04
C SER A 204 4.57 -1.87 -5.70
N LEU A 205 3.84 -1.87 -4.59
CA LEU A 205 3.08 -0.72 -4.13
C LEU A 205 4.04 0.44 -3.83
N THR A 206 3.75 1.61 -4.38
CA THR A 206 4.49 2.85 -4.10
C THR A 206 3.61 3.91 -3.44
N GLY A 207 2.28 3.81 -3.62
CA GLY A 207 1.34 4.67 -2.93
C GLY A 207 -0.10 4.17 -2.99
N LEU A 208 -0.88 4.54 -1.99
CA LEU A 208 -2.31 4.29 -1.90
C LEU A 208 -3.01 5.55 -1.36
N THR A 209 -4.10 5.95 -1.99
CA THR A 209 -4.98 7.00 -1.50
C THR A 209 -6.41 6.51 -1.53
N ILE A 210 -7.12 6.68 -0.41
CA ILE A 210 -8.57 6.52 -0.32
C ILE A 210 -9.15 7.85 0.11
N ASP A 211 -10.17 8.30 -0.60
CA ASP A 211 -10.92 9.50 -0.28
C ASP A 211 -12.40 9.14 -0.41
N ALA A 212 -13.12 9.13 0.71
CA ALA A 212 -14.43 8.54 0.81
C ALA A 212 -15.37 9.35 1.69
N ALA A 213 -16.53 9.71 1.14
CA ALA A 213 -17.68 10.14 1.91
C ALA A 213 -18.51 8.94 2.36
N TYR A 214 -19.09 9.01 3.55
CA TYR A 214 -20.00 8.01 4.07
C TYR A 214 -20.99 8.60 5.08
N LYS A 215 -22.06 7.87 5.36
CA LYS A 215 -23.03 8.23 6.40
C LYS A 215 -23.03 7.22 7.52
N GLU A 216 -22.94 7.70 8.75
CA GLU A 216 -23.07 6.93 9.98
C GLU A 216 -24.15 7.60 10.83
N ASN A 217 -25.20 6.87 11.20
CA ASN A 217 -26.34 7.42 11.95
C ASN A 217 -26.91 8.72 11.32
N ASN A 218 -27.07 8.74 9.99
CA ASN A 218 -27.50 9.90 9.19
C ASN A 218 -26.55 11.11 9.17
N SER A 219 -25.44 11.08 9.91
CA SER A 219 -24.39 12.10 9.86
C SER A 219 -23.41 11.78 8.74
N GLU A 220 -23.20 12.75 7.84
CA GLU A 220 -22.20 12.64 6.78
C GLU A 220 -20.80 12.90 7.33
N LYS A 221 -19.87 12.05 6.92
CA LYS A 221 -18.47 12.08 7.30
C LYS A 221 -17.62 11.87 6.06
N HIS A 222 -16.42 12.43 6.08
CA HIS A 222 -15.43 12.26 5.04
C HIS A 222 -14.15 11.67 5.61
N LEU A 223 -13.60 10.70 4.89
CA LEU A 223 -12.44 9.92 5.23
C LEU A 223 -11.38 10.11 4.14
N LYS A 224 -10.17 10.51 4.53
CA LYS A 224 -8.97 10.44 3.68
C LYS A 224 -7.88 9.57 4.32
N ILE A 225 -7.39 8.59 3.55
CA ILE A 225 -6.22 7.77 3.88
C ILE A 225 -5.17 7.99 2.81
N VAL A 226 -3.92 8.17 3.22
CA VAL A 226 -2.78 8.17 2.31
C VAL A 226 -1.72 7.24 2.89
N ILE A 227 -1.24 6.30 2.09
CA ILE A 227 -0.04 5.52 2.37
C ILE A 227 0.98 5.88 1.30
N ASP A 228 2.13 6.38 1.72
CA ASP A 228 3.20 6.85 0.85
C ASP A 228 4.58 6.51 1.42
N LYS A 229 5.62 7.01 0.76
CA LYS A 229 7.04 6.76 1.10
C LYS A 229 7.34 5.28 1.34
N ILE A 230 6.61 4.39 0.66
CA ILE A 230 6.79 2.95 0.77
C ILE A 230 8.20 2.61 0.32
N ASN A 231 8.97 1.98 1.22
CA ASN A 231 10.38 1.64 1.05
C ASN A 231 11.30 2.83 0.76
N GLN A 232 10.87 4.05 1.11
CA GLN A 232 11.61 5.30 0.85
C GLN A 232 11.91 6.09 2.13
N VAL A 233 11.35 5.71 3.29
CA VAL A 233 11.64 6.39 4.56
C VAL A 233 13.10 6.15 4.95
N SER A 234 13.84 7.24 5.21
CA SER A 234 15.19 7.21 5.77
C SER A 234 15.21 6.53 7.13
N LYS A 235 16.39 6.10 7.58
CA LYS A 235 16.57 5.42 8.88
C LYS A 235 15.85 6.17 10.01
N MET A 236 14.75 5.61 10.49
CA MET A 236 13.98 6.16 11.60
C MET A 236 14.78 6.03 12.91
N GLN A 237 14.57 6.97 13.83
CA GLN A 237 15.10 6.94 15.19
C GLN A 237 14.07 7.53 16.15
N ILE A 238 13.98 6.96 17.35
CA ILE A 238 13.17 7.56 18.41
C ILE A 238 13.88 8.85 18.86
N PRO A 239 13.20 10.01 18.91
CA PRO A 239 13.82 11.25 19.33
C PRO A 239 14.44 11.14 20.74
N SER A 240 15.63 11.72 20.92
CA SER A 240 16.32 11.70 22.22
C SER A 240 15.47 12.34 23.32
N SER A 241 14.68 13.36 22.99
CA SER A 241 13.71 14.01 23.88
C SER A 241 12.67 13.03 24.43
N VAL A 242 12.22 12.04 23.65
CA VAL A 242 11.31 10.98 24.12
C VAL A 242 12.06 10.04 25.06
N THR A 243 13.20 9.51 24.61
CA THR A 243 13.94 8.50 25.39
C THR A 243 14.47 9.00 26.73
N LYS A 244 14.86 10.28 26.83
CA LYS A 244 15.41 10.89 28.05
C LYS A 244 14.35 11.39 29.02
N SER A 245 13.18 11.80 28.52
CA SER A 245 12.11 12.33 29.37
C SER A 245 11.09 11.28 29.81
N ALA A 246 11.20 10.05 29.29
CA ALA A 246 10.23 9.01 29.59
C ALA A 246 10.39 8.46 31.01
N VAL A 247 9.29 8.45 31.76
CA VAL A 247 9.19 7.77 33.06
C VAL A 247 9.12 6.27 32.82
N ASP A 248 10.05 5.50 33.37
CA ASP A 248 10.03 4.04 33.25
C ASP A 248 9.01 3.45 34.21
N LEU A 249 7.93 2.87 33.66
CA LEU A 249 6.88 2.24 34.48
C LEU A 249 7.33 0.88 35.02
N GLY A 250 8.37 0.27 34.45
CA GLY A 250 8.91 -1.01 34.92
C GLY A 250 9.82 -0.90 36.15
N SER A 251 10.15 0.32 36.59
CA SER A 251 10.90 0.57 37.83
C SER A 251 10.02 1.01 39.01
N LEU A 252 8.71 1.15 38.80
CA LEU A 252 7.75 1.55 39.84
C LEU A 252 7.22 0.36 40.67
N SER A 253 7.65 -0.85 40.35
CA SER A 253 7.46 -2.05 41.17
C SER A 253 8.71 -2.29 42.00
N ASN A 254 8.86 -1.54 43.09
CA ASN A 254 9.73 -1.85 44.23
C ASN A 254 9.00 -1.43 45.51
#